data_AF-A0A523M8V0-F1
#
_entry.id   AF-A0A523M8V0-F1
#
_cell.length_a   1.000
_cell.length_b   1.000
_cell.length_c   1.000
_cell.angle_alpha   90.00
_cell.angle_beta   90.00
_cell.angle_gamma   90.00
#
_symmetry.space_group_name_H-M   'P 1'
#
loop_
_entity.id
_entity.type
_entity.pdbx_description
1 polymer ?
#
loop_
_entity_poly.entity_id
_entity_poly.type
_entity_poly.pdbx_seq_one_letter_code
_entity_poly.pdbx_strand_id
1 'polypeptide(L)'
;MLCNRTRDQSMTTPRIWLAIWLVCASAASFADATTDFATLLDEHWEWRLASSPLQASMLGDRRYNDRWADNSLDAIEHRHTETQEFLRRIYALDRSDLSTADQLNHELLRRQLQDAVDKHPFRGYLMPFSHRGGIQTLDNLTSRLPLVTVNDFDDWLARIGKIDQVIKQTIALAEHGRKTGYMAPAVLMQRVPHQLDLQV
;
A
#
# COMPACT_ATOMS: atom_id res chain seq x y z
N MET A 1 -89.39 53.96 0.24
CA MET A 1 -89.32 54.82 -0.96
C MET A 1 -87.97 54.54 -1.61
N LEU A 2 -87.98 54.04 -2.85
CA LEU A 2 -86.83 53.70 -3.73
C LEU A 2 -85.94 52.55 -3.22
N CYS A 3 -86.01 51.29 -3.69
CA CYS A 3 -86.06 50.72 -5.04
C CYS A 3 -84.81 50.99 -5.90
N ASN A 4 -84.28 49.90 -6.48
CA ASN A 4 -83.25 49.75 -7.51
C ASN A 4 -81.77 49.87 -7.04
N ARG A 5 -80.82 49.05 -7.50
CA ARG A 5 -80.78 48.16 -8.67
C ARG A 5 -79.66 47.09 -8.52
N THR A 6 -80.05 45.87 -8.89
CA THR A 6 -79.38 44.64 -9.34
C THR A 6 -77.91 44.64 -9.84
N ARG A 7 -77.23 43.50 -9.54
CA ARG A 7 -76.39 42.59 -10.39
C ARG A 7 -75.22 43.22 -11.18
N ASP A 8 -74.06 42.60 -11.35
CA ASP A 8 -73.74 41.23 -11.79
C ASP A 8 -72.21 41.02 -11.62
N GLN A 9 -71.71 39.84 -11.21
CA GLN A 9 -71.01 38.85 -12.07
C GLN A 9 -69.88 39.45 -12.93
N SER A 10 -68.68 38.90 -13.08
CA SER A 10 -68.12 37.57 -12.84
C SER A 10 -66.69 37.60 -13.44
N MET A 11 -65.98 36.48 -13.32
CA MET A 11 -64.92 36.00 -14.22
C MET A 11 -63.47 36.39 -13.87
N THR A 12 -62.69 35.37 -13.46
CA THR A 12 -61.61 34.71 -14.25
C THR A 12 -60.25 35.38 -13.98
N THR A 13 -59.12 34.74 -13.71
CA THR A 13 -58.62 33.36 -13.81
C THR A 13 -57.24 33.32 -13.12
N PRO A 14 -56.68 32.13 -12.82
CA PRO A 14 -55.49 31.93 -12.01
C PRO A 14 -54.20 32.00 -12.86
N ARG A 15 -53.08 32.43 -12.26
CA ARG A 15 -51.74 32.23 -12.85
C ARG A 15 -50.70 31.96 -11.75
N ILE A 16 -50.56 30.67 -11.44
CA ILE A 16 -49.29 29.92 -11.37
C ILE A 16 -48.09 30.80 -10.99
N TRP A 17 -47.74 30.82 -9.70
CA TRP A 17 -46.41 31.23 -9.26
C TRP A 17 -45.52 29.99 -9.11
N LEU A 18 -44.39 30.08 -9.79
CA LEU A 18 -43.34 29.09 -9.99
C LEU A 18 -43.01 28.26 -8.73
N ALA A 19 -43.16 26.95 -8.87
CA ALA A 19 -42.38 25.97 -8.14
C ALA A 19 -41.03 25.80 -8.86
N ILE A 20 -39.97 26.43 -8.35
CA ILE A 20 -38.58 26.02 -8.59
C ILE A 20 -37.82 26.22 -7.28
N TRP A 21 -37.82 25.19 -6.45
CA TRP A 21 -36.91 25.04 -5.32
C TRP A 21 -36.30 23.63 -5.43
N LEU A 22 -34.98 23.56 -5.28
CA LEU A 22 -34.13 22.38 -5.20
C LEU A 22 -33.96 21.52 -6.46
N VAL A 23 -33.05 21.94 -7.34
CA VAL A 23 -32.10 21.01 -7.98
C VAL A 23 -30.74 21.73 -8.03
N CYS A 24 -29.65 20.97 -7.81
CA CYS A 24 -28.22 21.35 -7.88
C CYS A 24 -27.47 21.48 -6.54
N ALA A 25 -27.49 20.43 -5.72
CA ALA A 25 -26.43 20.18 -4.74
C ALA A 25 -26.02 18.70 -4.74
N SER A 26 -25.37 18.24 -5.81
CA SER A 26 -24.71 16.92 -5.83
C SER A 26 -23.28 16.94 -6.39
N ALA A 27 -22.70 18.11 -6.65
CA ALA A 27 -21.32 18.19 -7.16
C ALA A 27 -20.24 18.14 -6.04
N ALA A 28 -20.63 18.19 -4.76
CA ALA A 28 -19.68 18.22 -3.64
C ALA A 28 -19.23 16.83 -3.14
N SER A 29 -19.90 15.74 -3.54
CA SER A 29 -19.57 14.38 -3.06
C SER A 29 -18.41 13.74 -3.84
N PHE A 30 -18.30 14.01 -5.15
CA PHE A 30 -17.31 13.37 -6.03
C PHE A 30 -15.87 13.87 -5.84
N ALA A 31 -15.71 15.14 -5.48
CA ALA A 31 -14.39 15.72 -5.24
C ALA A 31 -13.72 15.11 -4.00
N ASP A 32 -14.50 14.82 -2.96
CA ASP A 32 -14.03 14.26 -1.69
C ASP A 32 -13.48 12.84 -1.88
N ALA A 33 -14.26 11.93 -2.46
CA ALA A 33 -13.86 10.54 -2.66
C ALA A 33 -12.64 10.37 -3.60
N THR A 34 -12.56 11.19 -4.65
CA THR A 34 -11.42 11.15 -5.60
C THR A 34 -10.14 11.68 -4.94
N THR A 35 -10.23 12.80 -4.21
CA THR A 35 -9.09 13.35 -3.48
C THR A 35 -8.63 12.43 -2.35
N ASP A 36 -9.56 11.86 -1.58
CA ASP A 36 -9.25 10.91 -0.53
C ASP A 36 -8.57 9.64 -1.07
N PHE A 37 -9.04 9.13 -2.20
CA PHE A 37 -8.41 7.99 -2.85
C PHE A 37 -6.99 8.30 -3.34
N ALA A 38 -6.78 9.46 -3.95
CA ALA A 38 -5.46 9.91 -4.38
C ALA A 38 -4.51 10.06 -3.18
N THR A 39 -4.97 10.67 -2.08
CA THR A 39 -4.19 10.78 -0.84
C THR A 39 -3.85 9.41 -0.26
N LEU A 40 -4.79 8.46 -0.25
CA LEU A 40 -4.53 7.11 0.21
C LEU A 40 -3.46 6.39 -0.62
N LEU A 41 -3.49 6.57 -1.95
CA LEU A 41 -2.49 6.01 -2.86
C LEU A 41 -1.10 6.59 -2.57
N ASP A 42 -0.99 7.91 -2.44
CA ASP A 42 0.27 8.59 -2.17
C ASP A 42 0.86 8.16 -0.82
N GLU A 43 0.04 8.13 0.23
CA GLU A 43 0.47 7.69 1.55
C GLU A 43 0.93 6.22 1.56
N HIS A 44 0.17 5.34 0.91
CA HIS A 44 0.56 3.93 0.79
C HIS A 44 1.86 3.78 -0.01
N TRP A 45 2.04 4.57 -1.07
CA TRP A 45 3.26 4.55 -1.88
C TRP A 45 4.48 4.99 -1.08
N GLU A 46 4.38 6.12 -0.38
CA GLU A 46 5.44 6.64 0.48
C GLU A 46 5.79 5.68 1.61
N TRP A 47 4.77 5.11 2.27
CA TRP A 47 4.96 4.07 3.27
C TRP A 47 5.68 2.84 2.69
N ARG A 48 5.31 2.37 1.50
CA ARG A 48 5.94 1.23 0.83
C ARG A 48 7.42 1.48 0.52
N LEU A 49 7.77 2.69 0.08
CA LEU A 49 9.16 3.05 -0.20
C LEU A 49 10.00 3.09 1.09
N ALA A 50 9.46 3.68 2.16
CA ALA A 50 10.12 3.73 3.46
C ALA A 50 10.28 2.34 4.10
N SER A 51 9.25 1.49 4.00
CA SER A 51 9.25 0.15 4.59
C SER A 51 10.07 -0.88 3.80
N SER A 52 10.39 -0.57 2.53
CA SER A 52 11.22 -1.43 1.67
C SER A 52 12.38 -0.64 1.01
N PRO A 53 13.39 -0.21 1.79
CA PRO A 53 14.48 0.64 1.32
C PRO A 53 15.23 0.12 0.08
N LEU A 54 15.45 -1.20 -0.01
CA LEU A 54 16.11 -1.79 -1.18
C LEU A 54 15.28 -1.64 -2.46
N GLN A 55 13.96 -1.81 -2.35
CA GLN A 55 13.04 -1.64 -3.47
C GLN A 55 12.97 -0.17 -3.90
N ALA A 56 12.98 0.76 -2.94
CA ALA A 56 13.05 2.19 -3.24
C ALA A 56 14.30 2.52 -4.06
N SER A 57 15.47 2.03 -3.63
CA SER A 57 16.72 2.22 -4.37
C SER A 57 16.69 1.62 -5.78
N MET A 58 16.10 0.42 -5.97
CA MET A 58 15.94 -0.20 -7.30
C MET A 58 14.98 0.59 -8.22
N LEU A 59 14.05 1.37 -7.65
CA LEU A 59 13.17 2.27 -8.40
C LEU A 59 13.80 3.65 -8.66
N GLY A 60 15.04 3.88 -8.20
CA GLY A 60 15.76 5.14 -8.34
C GLY A 60 15.50 6.15 -7.22
N ASP A 61 14.70 5.79 -6.21
CA ASP A 61 14.50 6.64 -5.03
C ASP A 61 15.69 6.49 -4.07
N ARG A 62 16.40 7.60 -3.86
CA ARG A 62 17.64 7.64 -3.10
C ARG A 62 17.45 7.90 -1.59
N ARG A 63 16.23 8.20 -1.14
CA ARG A 63 15.95 8.66 0.25
C ARG A 63 16.31 7.64 1.33
N TYR A 64 16.41 6.36 0.97
CA TYR A 64 16.67 5.25 1.90
C TYR A 64 17.88 4.39 1.48
N ASN A 65 18.77 4.93 0.63
CA ASN A 65 19.86 4.19 0.01
C ASN A 65 20.84 3.56 1.02
N ASP A 66 20.96 4.11 2.23
CA ASP A 66 21.86 3.65 3.28
C ASP A 66 21.25 2.59 4.22
N ARG A 67 20.02 2.14 3.96
CA ARG A 67 19.23 1.34 4.93
C ARG A 67 18.86 -0.04 4.42
N TRP A 68 18.84 -1.01 5.33
CA TRP A 68 18.10 -2.25 5.14
C TRP A 68 16.70 -2.13 5.72
N ALA A 69 15.77 -2.95 5.24
CA ALA A 69 14.50 -3.15 5.93
C ALA A 69 14.76 -3.83 7.29
N ASP A 70 14.06 -3.38 8.33
CA ASP A 70 14.06 -4.06 9.62
C ASP A 70 13.20 -5.33 9.53
N ASN A 71 13.83 -6.50 9.56
CA ASN A 71 13.19 -7.81 9.49
C ASN A 71 13.03 -8.48 10.86
N SER A 72 13.06 -7.71 11.96
CA SER A 72 12.62 -8.21 13.26
C SER A 72 11.14 -8.61 13.23
N LEU A 73 10.74 -9.54 14.10
CA LEU A 73 9.33 -9.94 14.23
C LEU A 73 8.44 -8.74 14.56
N ASP A 74 8.88 -7.88 15.48
CA ASP A 74 8.13 -6.67 15.85
C ASP A 74 7.91 -5.74 14.65
N ALA A 75 8.94 -5.52 13.82
CA ALA A 75 8.81 -4.70 12.62
C ALA A 75 7.91 -5.35 11.55
N ILE A 76 7.90 -6.69 11.45
CA ILE A 76 7.00 -7.43 10.57
C ILE A 76 5.54 -7.27 11.03
N GLU A 77 5.26 -7.45 12.33
CA GLU A 77 3.91 -7.29 12.89
C GLU A 77 3.43 -5.83 12.82
N HIS A 78 4.34 -4.87 13.00
CA HIS A 78 4.05 -3.46 12.81
C HIS A 78 3.61 -3.16 11.37
N ARG A 79 4.39 -3.61 10.37
CA ARG A 79 4.03 -3.46 8.95
C ARG A 79 2.72 -4.17 8.61
N HIS A 80 2.43 -5.32 9.24
CA HIS A 80 1.14 -5.99 9.07
C HIS A 80 -0.02 -5.12 9.58
N THR A 81 0.14 -4.51 10.76
CA THR A 81 -0.86 -3.60 11.34
C THR A 81 -1.10 -2.39 10.44
N GLU A 82 -0.03 -1.78 9.91
CA GLU A 82 -0.14 -0.67 8.95
C GLU A 82 -0.85 -1.09 7.67
N THR A 83 -0.55 -2.29 7.16
CA THR A 83 -1.23 -2.87 5.97
C THR A 83 -2.72 -3.06 6.23
N GLN A 84 -3.11 -3.53 7.43
CA GLN A 84 -4.52 -3.65 7.81
C GLN A 84 -5.21 -2.30 7.87
N GLU A 85 -4.53 -1.25 8.33
CA GLU A 85 -5.09 0.10 8.37
C GLU A 85 -5.30 0.65 6.95
N PHE A 86 -4.34 0.48 6.03
CA PHE A 86 -4.55 0.82 4.62
C PHE A 86 -5.72 0.04 4.01
N LEU A 87 -5.84 -1.27 4.34
CA LEU A 87 -6.94 -2.11 3.88
C LEU A 87 -8.30 -1.61 4.41
N ARG A 88 -8.37 -1.20 5.67
CA ARG A 88 -9.57 -0.63 6.27
C ARG A 88 -9.97 0.67 5.57
N ARG A 89 -9.00 1.53 5.27
CA ARG A 89 -9.23 2.82 4.59
C ARG A 89 -9.70 2.64 3.15
N ILE A 90 -9.11 1.72 2.39
CA ILE A 90 -9.56 1.45 1.01
C ILE A 90 -10.99 0.89 0.96
N TYR A 91 -11.40 0.08 1.96
CA TYR A 91 -12.78 -0.39 2.08
C TYR A 91 -13.79 0.68 2.48
N ALA A 92 -13.34 1.77 3.12
CA ALA A 92 -14.21 2.87 3.53
C ALA A 92 -14.58 3.81 2.37
N LEU A 93 -13.81 3.80 1.28
CA LEU A 93 -14.08 4.59 0.09
C LEU A 93 -15.18 3.94 -0.76
N ASP A 94 -16.23 4.69 -1.09
CA ASP A 94 -17.26 4.23 -2.01
C ASP A 94 -16.71 4.21 -3.44
N ARG A 95 -16.50 3.00 -3.97
CA ARG A 95 -15.99 2.79 -5.32
C ARG A 95 -16.92 3.40 -6.39
N SER A 96 -18.22 3.51 -6.13
CA SER A 96 -19.17 4.07 -7.12
C SER A 96 -19.00 5.58 -7.33
N ASP A 97 -18.36 6.27 -6.39
CA ASP A 97 -18.04 7.70 -6.47
C ASP A 97 -16.71 7.97 -7.20
N LEU A 98 -15.98 6.92 -7.63
CA LEU A 98 -14.70 7.03 -8.33
C LEU A 98 -14.86 7.03 -9.85
N SER A 99 -13.90 7.66 -10.54
CA SER A 99 -13.76 7.57 -12.00
C SER A 99 -13.54 6.11 -12.44
N THR A 100 -13.86 5.74 -13.69
CA THR A 100 -13.65 4.36 -14.17
C THR A 100 -12.19 3.88 -14.02
N ALA A 101 -11.23 4.78 -14.21
CA ALA A 101 -9.81 4.46 -14.03
C ALA A 101 -9.48 4.23 -12.54
N ASP A 102 -10.00 5.09 -11.67
CA ASP A 102 -9.79 4.96 -10.22
C ASP A 102 -10.52 3.77 -9.63
N GLN A 103 -11.65 3.36 -10.18
CA GLN A 103 -12.32 2.12 -9.81
C GLN A 103 -11.47 0.88 -10.07
N LEU A 104 -10.63 0.90 -11.11
CA LEU A 104 -9.66 -0.16 -11.39
C LEU A 104 -8.48 -0.08 -10.43
N ASN A 105 -7.90 1.11 -10.24
CA ASN A 105 -6.78 1.31 -9.31
C ASN A 105 -7.15 0.94 -7.87
N HIS A 106 -8.36 1.31 -7.44
CA HIS A 106 -8.95 0.97 -6.14
C HIS A 106 -8.98 -0.54 -5.96
N GLU A 107 -9.54 -1.26 -6.94
CA GLU A 107 -9.66 -2.71 -6.90
C GLU A 107 -8.28 -3.40 -6.87
N LEU A 108 -7.32 -2.89 -7.64
CA LEU A 108 -5.95 -3.41 -7.64
C LEU A 108 -5.26 -3.22 -6.28
N LEU A 109 -5.33 -2.02 -5.71
CA LEU A 109 -4.75 -1.74 -4.39
C LEU A 109 -5.43 -2.57 -3.31
N ARG A 110 -6.77 -2.60 -3.29
CA ARG A 110 -7.56 -3.39 -2.35
C ARG A 110 -7.15 -4.86 -2.39
N ARG A 111 -7.04 -5.45 -3.59
CA ARG A 111 -6.61 -6.84 -3.74
C ARG A 111 -5.18 -7.06 -3.24
N GLN A 112 -4.25 -6.16 -3.55
CA GLN A 112 -2.87 -6.27 -3.07
C GLN A 112 -2.78 -6.24 -1.54
N LEU A 113 -3.51 -5.31 -0.90
CA LEU A 113 -3.56 -5.19 0.56
C LEU A 113 -4.25 -6.39 1.21
N GLN A 114 -5.37 -6.85 0.65
CA GLN A 114 -6.08 -8.04 1.14
C GLN A 114 -5.19 -9.28 1.03
N ASP A 115 -4.55 -9.50 -0.12
CA ASP A 115 -3.62 -10.62 -0.30
C ASP A 115 -2.45 -10.57 0.71
N ALA A 116 -1.97 -9.38 1.07
CA ALA A 116 -0.91 -9.22 2.07
C ALA A 116 -1.41 -9.57 3.49
N VAL A 117 -2.61 -9.11 3.86
CA VAL A 117 -3.23 -9.42 5.15
C VAL A 117 -3.53 -10.93 5.26
N ASP A 118 -4.11 -11.52 4.22
CA ASP A 118 -4.52 -12.93 4.20
C ASP A 118 -3.33 -13.90 4.24
N LYS A 119 -2.16 -13.48 3.73
CA LYS A 119 -0.94 -14.29 3.76
C LYS A 119 -0.25 -14.28 5.12
N HIS A 120 -0.44 -13.24 5.94
CA HIS A 120 0.26 -13.07 7.21
C HIS A 120 0.06 -14.24 8.20
N PRO A 121 -1.16 -14.79 8.39
CA PRO A 121 -1.39 -15.95 9.26
C PRO A 121 -0.62 -17.22 8.86
N PHE A 122 -0.21 -17.34 7.58
CA PHE A 122 0.59 -18.47 7.11
C PHE A 122 2.09 -18.34 7.44
N ARG A 123 2.51 -17.20 8.04
CA ARG A 123 3.85 -16.95 8.59
C ARG A 123 5.00 -17.25 7.62
N GLY A 124 4.81 -16.92 6.35
CA GLY A 124 5.83 -17.13 5.31
C GLY A 124 7.16 -16.43 5.63
N TYR A 125 7.12 -15.33 6.40
CA TYR A 125 8.30 -14.61 6.88
C TYR A 125 9.25 -15.45 7.77
N LEU A 126 8.78 -16.58 8.32
CA LEU A 126 9.61 -17.52 9.08
C LEU A 126 10.47 -18.44 8.19
N MET A 127 10.31 -18.38 6.87
CA MET A 127 11.14 -19.04 5.87
C MET A 127 11.88 -17.99 5.03
N PRO A 128 12.86 -17.26 5.60
CA PRO A 128 13.38 -16.02 5.01
C PRO A 128 14.32 -16.22 3.82
N PHE A 129 14.64 -17.45 3.43
CA PHE A 129 15.49 -17.75 2.28
C PHE A 129 15.15 -19.11 1.65
N SER A 130 15.52 -19.26 0.38
CA SER A 130 15.36 -20.48 -0.41
C SER A 130 16.49 -20.58 -1.46
N HIS A 131 16.58 -21.68 -2.22
CA HIS A 131 17.52 -21.77 -3.35
C HIS A 131 17.41 -20.65 -4.42
N ARG A 132 16.33 -19.87 -4.45
CA ARG A 132 16.13 -18.76 -5.42
C ARG A 132 16.40 -17.38 -4.86
N GLY A 133 16.74 -17.25 -3.59
CA GLY A 133 16.98 -15.95 -2.98
C GLY A 133 17.08 -15.99 -1.47
N GLY A 134 17.54 -14.88 -0.91
CA GLY A 134 17.80 -14.73 0.51
C GLY A 134 19.12 -13.99 0.74
N ILE A 135 19.60 -14.03 1.98
CA ILE A 135 20.85 -13.38 2.38
C ILE A 135 22.06 -13.86 1.54
N GLN A 136 22.03 -15.12 1.11
CA GLN A 136 23.06 -15.75 0.28
C GLN A 136 23.11 -15.26 -1.18
N THR A 137 22.33 -14.23 -1.52
CA THR A 137 22.29 -13.65 -2.87
C THR A 137 22.48 -12.12 -2.87
N LEU A 138 22.84 -11.54 -1.72
CA LEU A 138 22.99 -10.08 -1.57
C LEU A 138 24.16 -9.50 -2.40
N ASP A 139 25.14 -10.32 -2.75
CA ASP A 139 26.25 -9.99 -3.65
C ASP A 139 25.77 -9.43 -5.00
N ASN A 140 24.62 -9.91 -5.49
CA ASN A 140 24.07 -9.53 -6.78
C ASN A 140 23.37 -8.16 -6.77
N LEU A 141 23.21 -7.51 -5.62
CA LEU A 141 22.44 -6.27 -5.51
C LEU A 141 23.07 -5.10 -6.25
N THR A 142 24.40 -5.03 -6.32
CA THR A 142 25.11 -3.95 -7.04
C THR A 142 24.76 -3.91 -8.52
N SER A 143 24.34 -5.03 -9.12
CA SER A 143 23.88 -5.08 -10.51
C SER A 143 22.51 -4.42 -10.73
N ARG A 144 21.76 -4.15 -9.66
CA ARG A 144 20.40 -3.59 -9.68
C ARG A 144 20.29 -2.20 -9.07
N LEU A 145 21.36 -1.73 -8.43
CA LEU A 145 21.40 -0.44 -7.77
C LEU A 145 22.05 0.60 -8.69
N PRO A 146 21.54 1.84 -8.73
CA PRO A 146 22.20 2.92 -9.44
C PRO A 146 23.47 3.34 -8.67
N LEU A 147 24.64 2.92 -9.13
CA LEU A 147 25.96 3.30 -8.58
C LEU A 147 26.67 4.26 -9.54
N VAL A 148 26.27 5.54 -9.54
CA VAL A 148 26.73 6.53 -10.53
C VAL A 148 27.57 7.64 -9.89
N THR A 149 27.16 8.13 -8.72
CA THR A 149 27.83 9.22 -8.01
C THR A 149 28.62 8.70 -6.82
N VAL A 150 29.56 9.52 -6.31
CA VAL A 150 30.31 9.20 -5.07
C VAL A 150 29.36 8.85 -3.92
N ASN A 151 28.28 9.62 -3.76
CA ASN A 151 27.29 9.36 -2.71
C ASN A 151 26.61 8.00 -2.86
N ASP A 152 26.40 7.50 -4.09
CA ASP A 152 25.80 6.17 -4.30
C ASP A 152 26.72 5.07 -3.75
N PHE A 153 28.05 5.25 -3.85
CA PHE A 153 29.02 4.33 -3.25
C PHE A 153 29.09 4.49 -1.73
N ASP A 154 29.03 5.72 -1.21
CA ASP A 154 29.01 5.98 0.25
C ASP A 154 27.77 5.34 0.90
N ASP A 155 26.60 5.50 0.29
CA ASP A 155 25.35 4.87 0.74
C ASP A 155 25.46 3.34 0.72
N TRP A 156 26.08 2.77 -0.33
CA TRP A 156 26.30 1.34 -0.44
C TRP A 156 27.24 0.80 0.64
N LEU A 157 28.33 1.52 0.93
CA LEU A 157 29.25 1.20 2.04
C LEU A 157 28.54 1.26 3.39
N ALA A 158 27.72 2.30 3.62
CA ALA A 158 26.92 2.43 4.85
C ALA A 158 25.91 1.27 4.98
N ARG A 159 25.31 0.84 3.87
CA ARG A 159 24.38 -0.29 3.82
C ARG A 159 25.09 -1.61 4.12
N ILE A 160 26.20 -1.93 3.45
CA ILE A 160 26.98 -3.15 3.73
C ILE A 160 27.48 -3.14 5.18
N GLY A 161 27.88 -1.99 5.73
CA GLY A 161 28.30 -1.87 7.14
C GLY A 161 27.25 -2.32 8.16
N LYS A 162 25.97 -2.45 7.75
CA LYS A 162 24.85 -2.91 8.59
C LYS A 162 24.45 -4.37 8.29
N ILE A 163 25.17 -5.10 7.43
CA ILE A 163 24.78 -6.46 6.98
C ILE A 163 24.69 -7.46 8.13
N ASP A 164 25.53 -7.33 9.17
CA ASP A 164 25.50 -8.18 10.36
C ASP A 164 24.13 -8.18 11.04
N GLN A 165 23.45 -7.04 11.07
CA GLN A 165 22.10 -6.93 11.63
C GLN A 165 21.10 -7.71 10.76
N VAL A 166 21.20 -7.61 9.44
CA VAL A 166 20.33 -8.33 8.50
C VAL A 166 20.51 -9.83 8.64
N ILE A 167 21.75 -10.30 8.76
CA ILE A 167 22.09 -11.72 8.99
C ILE A 167 21.48 -12.18 10.32
N LYS A 168 21.68 -11.44 11.41
CA LYS A 168 21.12 -11.78 12.74
C LYS A 168 19.60 -11.87 12.73
N GLN A 169 18.91 -10.91 12.11
CA GLN A 169 17.45 -10.94 11.98
C GLN A 169 16.97 -12.13 11.13
N THR A 170 17.66 -12.41 10.02
CA THR A 170 17.37 -13.56 9.16
C THR A 170 17.52 -14.90 9.90
N ILE A 171 18.60 -15.06 10.67
CA ILE A 171 18.81 -16.25 11.52
C ILE A 171 17.72 -16.35 12.58
N ALA A 172 17.35 -15.25 13.24
CA ALA A 172 16.31 -15.25 14.26
C ALA A 172 14.94 -15.70 13.70
N LEU A 173 14.56 -15.23 12.52
CA LEU A 173 13.35 -15.68 11.82
C LEU A 173 13.41 -17.16 11.46
N ALA A 174 14.51 -17.61 10.85
CA ALA A 174 14.68 -19.00 10.45
C ALA A 174 14.68 -19.96 11.65
N GLU A 175 15.33 -19.58 12.77
CA GLU A 175 15.31 -20.35 14.01
C GLU A 175 13.91 -20.40 14.64
N HIS A 176 13.16 -19.30 14.59
CA HIS A 176 11.77 -19.29 15.02
C HIS A 176 10.92 -20.24 14.15
N GLY A 177 11.09 -20.17 12.82
CA GLY A 177 10.44 -21.09 11.88
C GLY A 177 10.76 -22.55 12.16
N ARG A 178 12.04 -22.88 12.35
CA ARG A 178 12.51 -24.22 12.72
C ARG A 178 11.86 -24.73 14.02
N LYS A 179 11.76 -23.88 15.05
CA LYS A 179 11.13 -24.23 16.34
C LYS A 179 9.62 -24.42 16.25
N THR A 180 8.96 -23.74 15.32
CA THR A 180 7.49 -23.72 15.18
C THR A 180 6.98 -24.56 14.01
N GLY A 181 7.86 -25.24 13.28
CA GLY A 181 7.51 -26.12 12.16
C GLY A 181 7.33 -25.43 10.80
N TYR A 182 7.59 -24.12 10.71
CA TYR A 182 7.59 -23.39 9.44
C TYR A 182 8.95 -23.52 8.77
N MET A 183 9.12 -24.58 7.97
CA MET A 183 10.35 -24.87 7.25
C MET A 183 10.08 -25.13 5.77
N ALA A 184 11.01 -24.67 4.92
CA ALA A 184 10.97 -25.00 3.52
C ALA A 184 11.21 -26.51 3.29
N PRO A 185 10.65 -27.11 2.22
CA PRO A 185 10.94 -28.49 1.87
C PRO A 185 12.44 -28.75 1.72
N ALA A 186 12.93 -29.86 2.29
CA ALA A 186 14.35 -30.18 2.34
C ALA A 186 15.04 -30.16 0.96
N VAL A 187 14.36 -30.65 -0.09
CA VAL A 187 14.87 -30.64 -1.47
C VAL A 187 15.18 -29.24 -2.00
N LEU A 188 14.48 -28.20 -1.52
CA LEU A 188 14.73 -26.81 -1.90
C LEU A 188 15.91 -26.22 -1.11
N MET A 189 16.28 -26.81 0.02
CA MET A 189 17.33 -26.31 0.91
C MET A 189 18.70 -26.92 0.63
N GLN A 190 18.76 -28.10 0.00
CA GLN A 190 20.02 -28.79 -0.33
C GLN A 190 21.01 -27.94 -1.16
N ARG A 191 20.52 -26.95 -1.92
CA ARG A 191 21.37 -26.05 -2.73
C ARG A 191 21.94 -24.87 -1.96
N VAL A 192 21.35 -24.51 -0.82
CA VAL A 192 21.71 -23.29 -0.09
C VAL A 192 23.12 -23.35 0.52
N PRO A 193 23.60 -24.48 1.09
CA PRO A 193 24.97 -24.57 1.60
C PRO A 193 26.03 -24.19 0.55
N HIS A 194 25.95 -24.77 -0.65
CA HIS A 194 26.89 -24.42 -1.73
C HIS A 194 26.79 -22.94 -2.15
N GLN A 195 25.62 -22.31 -2.06
CA GLN A 195 25.49 -20.86 -2.35
C GLN A 195 26.23 -20.01 -1.30
N LEU A 196 26.24 -20.45 -0.04
CA LEU A 196 26.97 -19.78 1.04
C LEU A 196 28.48 -19.98 0.90
N ASP A 197 28.93 -21.16 0.48
CA ASP A 197 30.36 -21.45 0.25
C ASP A 197 30.99 -20.54 -0.81
N LEU A 198 30.19 -20.01 -1.76
CA LEU A 198 30.66 -19.05 -2.77
C LEU A 198 30.88 -17.63 -2.22
N GLN A 199 30.53 -17.36 -0.96
CA GLN A 199 30.63 -16.03 -0.35
C GLN A 199 31.86 -15.84 0.54
N VAL A 200 32.67 -16.88 0.72
CA VAL A 200 33.84 -16.90 1.61
C VAL A 200 35.15 -17.12 0.87
#